data_AF-A0A7X8LH91-F1
#
_entry.id   AF-A0A7X8LH91-F1
#
_cell.length_a   1.000
_cell.length_b   1.000
_cell.length_c   1.000
_cell.angle_alpha   90.00
_cell.angle_beta   90.00
_cell.angle_gamma   90.00
#
_symmetry.space_group_name_H-M   'P 1'
#
loop_
_entity.id
_entity.type
_entity.pdbx_description
1 polymer ?
#
loop_
_entity_poly.entity_id
_entity_poly.type
_entity_poly.pdbx_seq_one_letter_code
_entity_poly.pdbx_strand_id
1 'polypeptide(L)'
;MKKEFITLNCLNKTDRDIAAYPITFGVPLKAGEVREGNALAIRSANGKSLPLQTRPLQYHADGSVAWMLLDFTASFAKNESVALSLVEGKGVATRGLTVSDTAKGVVVTSSHYKVRISREEFSLFDSWLVAGKEQIAPGSDVVIEDTNGKRFYGSNGEFTVKVCEVGSIRVEVEVEGRHTAGDGAELLSYRLRYTFRRDDPCIKLSYAFTNREMPEQGIKASQIRLIMPTKVGRGSEHLLRQSNTGLEWFSELRRVKENVEILATKAMHEAAKTRYGNAAEGKVVVRNLDNFNEKPGEYPYYLRPGNIRADYNGGLRSCYPYIGINGTGSSLLAWFSEMDVNFPKGVAADRGVLTFDIWPAWAGDVQVRRGQTKEHDIFIGCFGEPNTHEMLEGVYFDHEFLGMGVNGNAAVPIEVKFDAAYIRETEVFDMHRFLPFDEARYVRIEEKLNSYTGNAAGSRGMFDYGDSVTPDRSSAHNNENDAILWGIREYYRRRNWNLLVGALAKARHNAHVDFIAFDPDPLREGTMPAHCPEHTDGAAYPSHM
;
A
#
# COMPACT_ATOMS: atom_id res chain seq x y z
N MET A 1 -22.20 -23.25 25.32
CA MET A 1 -20.97 -22.67 24.73
C MET A 1 -21.38 -21.81 23.56
N LYS A 2 -20.79 -20.63 23.37
CA LYS A 2 -21.03 -19.81 22.17
C LYS A 2 -20.53 -20.57 20.95
N LYS A 3 -21.27 -20.57 19.84
CA LYS A 3 -20.85 -21.22 18.60
C LYS A 3 -19.60 -20.52 18.06
N GLU A 4 -18.56 -21.28 17.74
CA GLU A 4 -17.40 -20.81 16.99
C GLU A 4 -17.64 -21.03 15.49
N PHE A 5 -17.34 -20.01 14.68
CA PHE A 5 -17.52 -20.07 13.23
C PHE A 5 -16.21 -20.38 12.51
N ILE A 6 -15.18 -19.56 12.70
CA ILE A 6 -13.88 -19.70 12.05
C ILE A 6 -12.77 -19.19 12.97
N THR A 7 -11.59 -19.80 12.90
CA THR A 7 -10.40 -19.35 13.63
C THR A 7 -9.34 -18.79 12.67
N LEU A 8 -8.91 -17.56 12.95
CA LEU A 8 -7.80 -16.87 12.31
C LEU A 8 -6.53 -17.20 13.10
N ASN A 9 -5.58 -17.91 12.48
CA ASN A 9 -4.27 -18.19 13.06
C ASN A 9 -3.31 -17.09 12.61
N CYS A 10 -3.07 -16.12 13.47
CA CYS A 10 -2.24 -14.96 13.21
C CYS A 10 -0.80 -15.22 13.67
N LEU A 11 0.20 -14.94 12.84
CA LEU A 11 1.63 -15.04 13.19
C LEU A 11 2.29 -13.68 13.03
N ASN A 12 2.89 -13.17 14.11
CA ASN A 12 3.86 -12.09 14.01
C ASN A 12 5.19 -12.66 13.50
N LYS A 13 5.63 -12.25 12.31
CA LYS A 13 6.88 -12.71 11.70
C LYS A 13 8.12 -11.94 12.15
N THR A 14 7.92 -10.92 12.95
CA THR A 14 8.99 -10.00 13.33
C THR A 14 9.51 -10.34 14.71
N ASP A 15 10.78 -10.01 14.96
CA ASP A 15 11.39 -10.12 16.29
C ASP A 15 11.08 -8.89 17.17
N ARG A 16 9.93 -8.24 16.95
CA ARG A 16 9.43 -7.12 17.76
C ARG A 16 8.02 -7.38 18.27
N ASP A 17 7.72 -6.82 19.43
CA ASP A 17 6.36 -6.76 19.95
C ASP A 17 5.57 -5.70 19.16
N ILE A 18 4.32 -6.00 18.85
CA ILE A 18 3.38 -5.11 18.16
C ILE A 18 2.19 -4.92 19.09
N ALA A 19 2.09 -3.73 19.69
CA ALA A 19 1.09 -3.46 20.72
C ALA A 19 -0.35 -3.39 20.17
N ALA A 20 -0.51 -2.92 18.92
CA ALA A 20 -1.79 -2.72 18.28
C ALA A 20 -1.67 -2.82 16.76
N TYR A 21 -1.90 -4.01 16.20
CA TYR A 21 -1.93 -4.22 14.76
C TYR A 21 -3.37 -4.24 14.24
N PRO A 22 -3.73 -3.40 13.26
CA PRO A 22 -5.04 -3.45 12.65
C PRO A 22 -5.16 -4.61 11.67
N ILE A 23 -6.17 -5.44 11.85
CA ILE A 23 -6.49 -6.55 10.95
C ILE A 23 -7.79 -6.21 10.23
N THR A 24 -7.67 -6.00 8.92
CA THR A 24 -8.78 -5.93 7.96
C THR A 24 -8.70 -7.17 7.08
N PHE A 25 -9.60 -8.14 7.27
CA PHE A 25 -9.52 -9.41 6.55
C PHE A 25 -10.91 -9.99 6.24
N GLY A 26 -11.11 -10.46 5.01
CA GLY A 26 -12.32 -11.17 4.59
C GLY A 26 -12.26 -12.63 5.01
N VAL A 27 -13.26 -13.12 5.74
CA VAL A 27 -13.36 -14.53 6.14
C VAL A 27 -14.53 -15.21 5.44
N PRO A 28 -14.34 -16.44 4.92
CA PRO A 28 -15.45 -17.21 4.37
C PRO A 28 -16.24 -17.89 5.50
N LEU A 29 -17.54 -18.03 5.30
CA LEU A 29 -18.47 -18.64 6.25
C LEU A 29 -19.36 -19.67 5.55
N LYS A 30 -19.76 -20.72 6.25
CA LYS A 30 -20.63 -21.76 5.68
C LYS A 30 -22.06 -21.24 5.47
N ALA A 31 -22.73 -21.80 4.47
CA ALA A 31 -24.14 -21.54 4.22
C ALA A 31 -24.98 -21.82 5.48
N GLY A 32 -25.94 -20.95 5.76
CA GLY A 32 -26.84 -21.03 6.91
C GLY A 32 -26.25 -20.65 8.28
N GLU A 33 -24.94 -20.36 8.42
CA GLU A 33 -24.34 -20.14 9.75
C GLU A 33 -24.49 -18.73 10.30
N VAL A 34 -24.30 -17.72 9.45
CA VAL A 34 -24.28 -16.31 9.84
C VAL A 34 -25.14 -15.53 8.87
N ARG A 35 -26.03 -14.69 9.38
CA ARG A 35 -26.79 -13.71 8.61
C ARG A 35 -26.35 -12.30 8.99
N GLU A 36 -26.70 -11.34 8.16
CA GLU A 36 -26.48 -9.94 8.48
C GLU A 36 -27.22 -9.57 9.78
N GLY A 37 -26.55 -8.82 10.67
CA GLY A 37 -27.09 -8.45 11.99
C GLY A 37 -26.88 -9.48 13.10
N ASN A 38 -26.36 -10.69 12.81
CA ASN A 38 -25.91 -11.61 13.86
C ASN A 38 -24.90 -10.90 14.78
N ALA A 39 -25.04 -11.09 16.10
CA ALA A 39 -24.05 -10.60 17.04
C ALA A 39 -22.78 -11.45 16.93
N LEU A 40 -21.68 -10.83 16.49
CA LEU A 40 -20.38 -11.47 16.32
C LEU A 40 -19.33 -10.83 17.23
N ALA A 41 -18.34 -11.63 17.63
CA ALA A 41 -17.18 -11.18 18.38
C ALA A 41 -15.92 -11.94 17.93
N ILE A 42 -14.77 -11.27 18.01
CA ILE A 42 -13.47 -11.96 17.99
C ILE A 42 -13.08 -12.31 19.42
N ARG A 43 -12.61 -13.53 19.63
CA ARG A 43 -12.14 -14.03 20.92
C ARG A 43 -10.75 -14.64 20.79
N SER A 44 -9.83 -14.24 21.66
CA SER A 44 -8.52 -14.89 21.78
C SER A 44 -8.61 -16.19 22.56
N ALA A 45 -7.59 -17.03 22.44
CA ALA A 45 -7.49 -18.32 23.15
C ALA A 45 -7.64 -18.23 24.69
N ASN A 46 -7.21 -17.11 25.30
CA ASN A 46 -7.39 -16.84 26.74
C ASN A 46 -8.82 -16.37 27.11
N GLY A 47 -9.73 -16.33 26.15
CA GLY A 47 -11.14 -16.00 26.34
C GLY A 47 -11.48 -14.50 26.33
N LYS A 48 -10.50 -13.61 26.11
CA LYS A 48 -10.72 -12.15 25.97
C LYS A 48 -11.40 -11.85 24.63
N SER A 49 -12.44 -11.02 24.65
CA SER A 49 -13.08 -10.54 23.42
C SER A 49 -12.46 -9.22 22.95
N LEU A 50 -12.34 -9.06 21.63
CA LEU A 50 -11.84 -7.85 21.00
C LEU A 50 -13.00 -7.04 20.40
N PRO A 51 -12.89 -5.70 20.37
CA PRO A 51 -13.76 -4.86 19.56
C PRO A 51 -13.73 -5.30 18.10
N LEU A 52 -14.89 -5.39 17.47
CA LEU A 52 -15.05 -5.90 16.12
C LEU A 52 -16.04 -5.03 15.35
N GLN A 53 -15.67 -4.68 14.13
CA GLN A 53 -16.55 -4.12 13.10
C GLN A 53 -16.62 -5.13 11.95
N THR A 54 -17.82 -5.30 11.38
CA THR A 54 -18.10 -6.32 10.37
C THR A 54 -18.88 -5.75 9.20
N ARG A 55 -18.59 -6.21 7.98
CA ARG A 55 -19.36 -5.88 6.79
C ARG A 55 -19.50 -7.12 5.88
N PRO A 56 -20.72 -7.59 5.57
CA PRO A 56 -20.90 -8.62 4.56
C PRO A 56 -20.35 -8.15 3.21
N LEU A 57 -19.56 -9.02 2.57
CA LEU A 57 -18.99 -8.80 1.23
C LEU A 57 -19.73 -9.59 0.16
N GLN A 58 -20.23 -10.78 0.52
CA GLN A 58 -20.94 -11.68 -0.37
C GLN A 58 -21.92 -12.53 0.43
N TYR A 59 -23.00 -12.97 -0.23
CA TYR A 59 -24.02 -13.84 0.32
C TYR A 59 -24.10 -15.18 -0.43
N HIS A 60 -24.48 -16.24 0.29
CA HIS A 60 -24.91 -17.52 -0.27
C HIS A 60 -26.31 -17.42 -0.87
N ALA A 61 -26.71 -18.42 -1.65
CA ALA A 61 -28.04 -18.47 -2.28
C ALA A 61 -29.21 -18.49 -1.27
N ASP A 62 -28.99 -18.95 -0.03
CA ASP A 62 -29.96 -18.95 1.07
C ASP A 62 -30.02 -17.62 1.85
N GLY A 63 -29.28 -16.62 1.40
CA GLY A 63 -29.16 -15.29 2.00
C GLY A 63 -28.29 -15.24 3.27
N SER A 64 -27.59 -16.32 3.63
CA SER A 64 -26.56 -16.25 4.68
C SER A 64 -25.29 -15.58 4.13
N VAL A 65 -24.44 -15.07 5.00
CA VAL A 65 -23.18 -14.42 4.61
C VAL A 65 -22.18 -15.48 4.15
N ALA A 66 -21.64 -15.32 2.94
CA ALA A 66 -20.58 -16.16 2.40
C ALA A 66 -19.20 -15.60 2.70
N TRP A 67 -19.05 -14.28 2.62
CA TRP A 67 -17.82 -13.57 2.98
C TRP A 67 -18.13 -12.41 3.90
N MET A 68 -17.46 -12.37 5.04
CA MET A 68 -17.56 -11.30 6.01
C MET A 68 -16.23 -10.56 6.10
N LEU A 69 -16.22 -9.25 5.87
CA LEU A 69 -15.08 -8.41 6.22
C LEU A 69 -15.05 -8.22 7.72
N LEU A 70 -13.90 -8.46 8.33
CA LEU A 70 -13.63 -8.22 9.74
C LEU A 70 -12.63 -7.08 9.89
N ASP A 71 -12.93 -6.15 10.79
CA ASP A 71 -12.06 -5.07 11.21
C ASP A 71 -11.91 -5.09 12.73
N PHE A 72 -10.69 -5.36 13.20
CA PHE A 72 -10.35 -5.37 14.62
C PHE A 72 -8.85 -5.08 14.84
N THR A 73 -8.48 -4.79 16.08
CA THR A 73 -7.08 -4.59 16.49
C THR A 73 -6.64 -5.71 17.42
N ALA A 74 -5.46 -6.28 17.21
CA ALA A 74 -4.86 -7.28 18.07
C ALA A 74 -3.40 -6.93 18.42
N SER A 75 -2.94 -7.40 19.58
CA SER A 75 -1.55 -7.27 20.03
C SER A 75 -0.81 -8.58 19.83
N PHE A 76 0.48 -8.52 19.52
CA PHE A 76 1.32 -9.68 19.28
C PHE A 76 2.68 -9.48 19.95
N ALA A 77 3.14 -10.44 20.75
CA ALA A 77 4.54 -10.51 21.12
C ALA A 77 5.39 -10.91 19.89
N LYS A 78 6.69 -10.67 19.98
CA LYS A 78 7.65 -11.07 18.95
C LYS A 78 7.56 -12.57 18.61
N ASN A 79 7.54 -12.89 17.32
CA ASN A 79 7.41 -14.25 16.80
C ASN A 79 6.17 -15.04 17.31
N GLU A 80 5.17 -14.37 17.88
CA GLU A 80 4.02 -15.02 18.50
C GLU A 80 3.01 -15.51 17.46
N SER A 81 2.48 -16.71 17.70
CA SER A 81 1.27 -17.22 17.02
C SER A 81 0.05 -17.10 17.93
N VAL A 82 -0.98 -16.40 17.47
CA VAL A 82 -2.22 -16.18 18.21
C VAL A 82 -3.40 -16.73 17.41
N ALA A 83 -4.20 -17.60 18.03
CA ALA A 83 -5.48 -18.03 17.49
C ALA A 83 -6.59 -17.06 17.93
N LEU A 84 -7.30 -16.50 16.95
CA LEU A 84 -8.41 -15.56 17.13
C LEU A 84 -9.67 -16.14 16.48
N SER A 85 -10.65 -16.51 17.30
CA SER A 85 -11.89 -17.15 16.86
C SER A 85 -12.99 -16.11 16.64
N LEU A 86 -13.64 -16.15 15.47
CA LEU A 86 -14.93 -15.51 15.26
C LEU A 86 -16.02 -16.38 15.89
N VAL A 87 -16.73 -15.83 16.87
CA VAL A 87 -17.75 -16.54 17.63
C VAL A 87 -19.07 -15.78 17.65
N GLU A 88 -20.15 -16.51 17.89
CA GLU A 88 -21.45 -15.92 18.17
C GLU A 88 -21.42 -15.19 19.52
N GLY A 89 -21.88 -13.95 19.52
CA GLY A 89 -22.10 -13.16 20.73
C GLY A 89 -21.84 -11.68 20.53
N LYS A 90 -22.30 -10.88 21.48
CA LYS A 90 -22.04 -9.43 21.46
C LYS A 90 -20.54 -9.16 21.55
N GLY A 91 -20.01 -8.42 20.57
CA GLY A 91 -18.66 -7.87 20.61
C GLY A 91 -18.47 -6.89 21.77
N VAL A 92 -17.22 -6.52 22.01
CA VAL A 92 -16.87 -5.53 23.03
C VAL A 92 -17.06 -4.14 22.43
N ALA A 93 -18.09 -3.42 22.91
CA ALA A 93 -18.22 -2.00 22.60
C ALA A 93 -17.07 -1.22 23.24
N THR A 94 -16.47 -0.30 22.50
CA THR A 94 -15.38 0.53 23.01
C THR A 94 -15.47 1.94 22.44
N ARG A 95 -14.85 2.90 23.12
CA ARG A 95 -14.59 4.21 22.52
C ARG A 95 -13.59 4.01 21.39
N GLY A 96 -14.03 4.34 20.18
CA GLY A 96 -13.24 4.21 18.97
C GLY A 96 -13.34 5.47 18.13
N LEU A 97 -13.22 5.30 16.81
CA LEU A 97 -13.41 6.39 15.86
C LEU A 97 -14.83 6.97 15.97
N THR A 98 -14.93 8.28 15.81
CA THR A 98 -16.20 8.99 15.69
C THR A 98 -16.18 9.86 14.43
N VAL A 99 -17.33 9.95 13.76
CA VAL A 99 -17.49 10.69 12.51
C VAL A 99 -18.60 11.73 12.68
N SER A 100 -18.30 12.97 12.31
CA SER A 100 -19.30 14.01 12.09
C SER A 100 -19.30 14.33 10.60
N ASP A 101 -20.30 13.83 9.87
CA ASP A 101 -20.53 14.12 8.47
C ASP A 101 -21.57 15.24 8.34
N THR A 102 -21.17 16.35 7.72
CA THR A 102 -21.99 17.55 7.57
C THR A 102 -21.90 18.06 6.14
N ALA A 103 -22.81 18.96 5.76
CA ALA A 103 -22.77 19.61 4.45
C ALA A 103 -21.45 20.35 4.15
N LYS A 104 -20.71 20.77 5.20
CA LYS A 104 -19.45 21.51 5.07
C LYS A 104 -18.20 20.63 5.02
N GLY A 105 -18.32 19.35 5.34
CA GLY A 105 -17.16 18.47 5.47
C GLY A 105 -17.37 17.32 6.43
N VAL A 106 -16.41 16.41 6.43
CA VAL A 106 -16.35 15.23 7.27
C VAL A 106 -15.27 15.43 8.32
N VAL A 107 -15.59 15.21 9.59
CA VAL A 107 -14.64 15.25 10.70
C VAL A 107 -14.52 13.87 11.32
N VAL A 108 -13.31 13.31 11.33
CA VAL A 108 -13.00 12.02 11.97
C VAL A 108 -12.15 12.28 13.21
N THR A 109 -12.55 11.71 14.36
CA THR A 109 -11.82 11.84 15.63
C THR A 109 -11.44 10.47 16.17
N SER A 110 -10.17 10.30 16.52
CA SER A 110 -9.58 9.14 17.20
C SER A 110 -8.97 9.56 18.55
N SER A 111 -8.29 8.63 19.23
CA SER A 111 -7.44 8.96 20.38
C SER A 111 -6.17 9.74 20.01
N HIS A 112 -5.74 9.68 18.75
CA HIS A 112 -4.50 10.28 18.28
C HIS A 112 -4.72 11.66 17.63
N TYR A 113 -5.83 11.83 16.92
CA TYR A 113 -6.05 13.01 16.09
C TYR A 113 -7.52 13.36 15.93
N LYS A 114 -7.75 14.60 15.50
CA LYS A 114 -9.01 15.05 14.92
C LYS A 114 -8.72 15.66 13.55
N VAL A 115 -9.25 15.03 12.50
CA VAL A 115 -9.00 15.41 11.10
C VAL A 115 -10.29 15.85 10.44
N ARG A 116 -10.21 16.90 9.62
CA ARG A 116 -11.31 17.41 8.81
C ARG A 116 -10.95 17.34 7.33
N ILE A 117 -11.89 16.84 6.54
CA ILE A 117 -11.89 16.89 5.08
C ILE A 117 -13.04 17.82 4.65
N SER A 118 -12.72 18.93 3.98
CA SER A 118 -13.70 19.95 3.58
C SER A 118 -14.50 19.53 2.34
N ARG A 119 -15.76 19.95 2.27
CA ARG A 119 -16.60 19.87 1.04
C ARG A 119 -16.65 21.20 0.28
N GLU A 120 -16.06 22.26 0.83
CA GLU A 120 -16.17 23.62 0.33
C GLU A 120 -14.92 24.05 -0.43
N GLU A 121 -13.74 23.69 0.08
CA GLU A 121 -12.44 24.03 -0.52
C GLU A 121 -11.54 22.79 -0.49
N PHE A 122 -10.91 22.47 -1.63
CA PHE A 122 -10.04 21.31 -1.72
C PHE A 122 -8.73 21.54 -0.95
N SER A 123 -8.34 20.52 -0.21
CA SER A 123 -7.03 20.34 0.38
C SER A 123 -6.84 18.85 0.66
N LEU A 124 -5.60 18.37 0.75
CA LEU A 124 -5.36 16.99 1.18
C LEU A 124 -5.91 16.77 2.60
N PHE A 125 -5.77 17.76 3.46
CA PHE A 125 -6.42 17.82 4.76
C PHE A 125 -6.79 19.29 5.02
N ASP A 126 -8.02 19.57 5.45
CA ASP A 126 -8.47 20.93 5.79
C ASP A 126 -7.97 21.31 7.20
N SER A 127 -7.96 20.34 8.11
CA SER A 127 -7.39 20.46 9.44
C SER A 127 -6.93 19.10 9.95
N TRP A 128 -5.80 19.08 10.67
CA TRP A 128 -5.27 17.91 11.38
C TRP A 128 -4.77 18.33 12.76
N LEU A 129 -5.65 18.19 13.76
CA LEU A 129 -5.35 18.51 15.14
C LEU A 129 -4.78 17.29 15.87
N VAL A 130 -3.63 17.47 16.51
CA VAL A 130 -3.05 16.51 17.46
C VAL A 130 -2.86 17.21 18.80
N ALA A 131 -3.43 16.64 19.87
CA ALA A 131 -3.49 17.29 21.19
C ALA A 131 -4.00 18.75 21.12
N GLY A 132 -4.97 19.03 20.25
CA GLY A 132 -5.57 20.36 20.05
C GLY A 132 -4.72 21.35 19.24
N LYS A 133 -3.54 20.96 18.74
CA LYS A 133 -2.67 21.80 17.92
C LYS A 133 -2.74 21.37 16.45
N GLU A 134 -2.90 22.35 15.57
CA GLU A 134 -2.88 22.16 14.12
C GLU A 134 -1.50 21.75 13.63
N GLN A 135 -1.43 20.72 12.80
CA GLN A 135 -0.18 20.13 12.29
C GLN A 135 0.10 20.44 10.82
N ILE A 136 -0.94 20.74 10.06
CA ILE A 136 -0.84 21.06 8.63
C ILE A 136 -0.94 22.57 8.38
N ALA A 137 -0.38 23.02 7.27
CA ALA A 137 -0.52 24.40 6.79
C ALA A 137 -1.32 24.41 5.47
N PRO A 138 -1.99 25.54 5.14
CA PRO A 138 -2.74 25.66 3.90
C PRO A 138 -1.86 25.49 2.65
N GLY A 139 -2.49 25.17 1.51
CA GLY A 139 -1.83 25.06 0.21
C GLY A 139 -1.39 23.64 -0.17
N SER A 140 -2.03 22.62 0.40
CA SER A 140 -1.85 21.24 -0.07
C SER A 140 -2.63 21.00 -1.36
N ASP A 141 -2.08 20.17 -2.24
CA ASP A 141 -2.71 19.86 -3.53
C ASP A 141 -2.20 18.55 -4.13
N VAL A 142 -2.90 18.08 -5.15
CA VAL A 142 -2.43 17.07 -6.11
C VAL A 142 -2.16 17.76 -7.44
N VAL A 143 -0.93 17.64 -7.94
CA VAL A 143 -0.47 18.38 -9.11
C VAL A 143 0.03 17.43 -10.19
N ILE A 144 -0.46 17.63 -11.41
CA ILE A 144 0.06 17.00 -12.63
C ILE A 144 0.71 18.08 -13.49
N GLU A 145 1.90 17.80 -14.01
CA GLU A 145 2.54 18.60 -15.04
C GLU A 145 2.58 17.79 -16.35
N ASP A 146 2.09 18.37 -17.45
CA ASP A 146 2.18 17.75 -18.78
C ASP A 146 3.59 17.91 -19.38
N THR A 147 3.80 17.39 -20.60
CA THR A 147 5.10 17.48 -21.29
C THR A 147 5.43 18.89 -21.80
N ASN A 148 4.49 19.83 -21.75
CA ASN A 148 4.67 21.24 -22.13
C ASN A 148 4.87 22.15 -20.91
N GLY A 149 4.91 21.58 -19.70
CA GLY A 149 5.04 22.32 -18.44
C GLY A 149 3.73 22.93 -17.93
N LYS A 150 2.57 22.60 -18.55
CA LYS A 150 1.26 23.05 -18.07
C LYS A 150 0.87 22.26 -16.85
N ARG A 151 0.38 22.96 -15.81
CA ARG A 151 0.01 22.38 -14.52
C ARG A 151 -1.50 22.27 -14.34
N PHE A 152 -1.91 21.13 -13.82
CA PHE A 152 -3.28 20.78 -13.49
C PHE A 152 -3.34 20.46 -11.99
N TYR A 153 -4.31 21.03 -11.30
CA TYR A 153 -4.43 21.00 -9.85
C TYR A 153 -5.72 20.31 -9.44
N GLY A 154 -5.68 19.51 -8.38
CA GLY A 154 -6.87 18.93 -7.79
C GLY A 154 -7.82 19.98 -7.21
N SER A 155 -7.27 21.11 -6.76
CA SER A 155 -8.01 22.22 -6.16
C SER A 155 -8.78 23.13 -7.12
N ASN A 156 -8.41 23.14 -8.40
CA ASN A 156 -9.05 24.01 -9.40
C ASN A 156 -10.34 23.43 -9.97
N GLY A 157 -10.55 22.12 -9.86
CA GLY A 157 -11.70 21.41 -10.42
C GLY A 157 -12.83 21.20 -9.41
N GLU A 158 -13.98 20.77 -9.90
CA GLU A 158 -15.03 20.26 -9.04
C GLU A 158 -14.59 18.94 -8.38
N PHE A 159 -14.98 18.75 -7.13
CA PHE A 159 -14.73 17.53 -6.39
C PHE A 159 -15.91 17.18 -5.49
N THR A 160 -15.99 15.90 -5.14
CA THR A 160 -17.00 15.37 -4.22
C THR A 160 -16.32 14.69 -3.05
N VAL A 161 -16.96 14.70 -1.89
CA VAL A 161 -16.50 13.97 -0.69
C VAL A 161 -17.59 12.97 -0.31
N LYS A 162 -17.23 11.74 0.05
CA LYS A 162 -18.19 10.73 0.51
C LYS A 162 -17.59 9.90 1.63
N VAL A 163 -18.43 9.48 2.57
CA VAL A 163 -18.01 8.53 3.61
C VAL A 163 -18.40 7.13 3.14
N CYS A 164 -17.41 6.27 2.91
CA CYS A 164 -17.59 4.95 2.32
C CYS A 164 -17.67 3.84 3.36
N GLU A 165 -17.07 4.04 4.53
CA GLU A 165 -17.11 3.11 5.65
C GLU A 165 -17.21 3.90 6.95
N VAL A 166 -18.12 3.49 7.84
CA VAL A 166 -18.30 4.11 9.15
C VAL A 166 -18.39 3.04 10.22
N GLY A 167 -17.46 3.10 11.17
CA GLY A 167 -17.60 2.39 12.42
C GLY A 167 -16.50 2.76 13.41
N SER A 168 -16.54 2.14 14.58
CA SER A 168 -15.65 2.48 15.69
C SER A 168 -14.20 2.01 15.49
N ILE A 169 -13.94 1.10 14.54
CA ILE A 169 -12.61 0.53 14.30
C ILE A 169 -11.97 1.09 13.03
N ARG A 170 -12.74 1.17 11.94
CA ARG A 170 -12.30 1.72 10.66
C ARG A 170 -13.33 2.70 10.12
N VAL A 171 -12.84 3.83 9.61
CA VAL A 171 -13.61 4.81 8.84
C VAL A 171 -12.90 5.05 7.53
N GLU A 172 -13.64 5.14 6.43
CA GLU A 172 -13.10 5.52 5.13
C GLU A 172 -13.86 6.71 4.56
N VAL A 173 -13.10 7.72 4.12
CA VAL A 173 -13.61 8.91 3.43
C VAL A 173 -12.95 8.95 2.06
N GLU A 174 -13.72 9.25 1.01
CA GLU A 174 -13.20 9.39 -0.35
C GLU A 174 -13.44 10.80 -0.87
N VAL A 175 -12.47 11.32 -1.62
CA VAL A 175 -12.55 12.56 -2.39
C VAL A 175 -12.30 12.24 -3.86
N GLU A 176 -13.22 12.59 -4.74
CA GLU A 176 -13.14 12.33 -6.19
C GLU A 176 -13.26 13.64 -6.97
N GLY A 177 -12.44 13.82 -7.99
CA GLY A 177 -12.44 15.03 -8.82
C GLY A 177 -11.60 14.89 -10.09
N ARG A 178 -11.34 16.01 -10.78
CA ARG A 178 -10.44 16.09 -11.94
C ARG A 178 -9.35 17.12 -11.73
N HIS A 179 -8.13 16.83 -12.21
CA HIS A 179 -7.08 17.85 -12.18
C HIS A 179 -7.37 18.88 -13.26
N THR A 180 -7.39 20.15 -12.86
CA THR A 180 -7.83 21.25 -13.72
C THR A 180 -6.77 22.35 -13.75
N ALA A 181 -6.46 22.84 -14.95
CA ALA A 181 -5.54 23.95 -15.16
C ALA A 181 -6.24 25.31 -14.99
N GLY A 182 -5.46 26.39 -14.88
CA GLY A 182 -6.01 27.74 -14.69
C GLY A 182 -6.87 28.27 -15.85
N ASP A 183 -6.82 27.64 -17.02
CA ASP A 183 -7.68 27.94 -18.17
C ASP A 183 -8.91 27.02 -18.27
N GLY A 184 -9.14 26.16 -17.27
CA GLY A 184 -10.26 25.22 -17.22
C GLY A 184 -10.03 23.89 -17.97
N ALA A 185 -8.87 23.69 -18.60
CA ALA A 185 -8.55 22.40 -19.21
C ALA A 185 -8.37 21.32 -18.12
N GLU A 186 -8.87 20.12 -18.38
CA GLU A 186 -8.78 18.98 -17.44
C GLU A 186 -7.78 17.92 -17.92
N LEU A 187 -7.19 17.18 -16.97
CA LEU A 187 -6.30 16.06 -17.25
C LEU A 187 -6.32 15.04 -16.10
N LEU A 188 -6.69 13.79 -16.38
CA LEU A 188 -6.86 12.69 -15.43
C LEU A 188 -7.89 12.98 -14.32
N SER A 189 -8.79 12.03 -14.08
CA SER A 189 -9.58 12.04 -12.84
C SER A 189 -8.75 11.49 -11.68
N TYR A 190 -9.05 11.92 -10.46
CA TYR A 190 -8.42 11.40 -9.25
C TYR A 190 -9.43 10.91 -8.22
N ARG A 191 -8.96 10.00 -7.36
CA ARG A 191 -9.64 9.58 -6.14
C ARG A 191 -8.63 9.47 -4.99
N LEU A 192 -8.84 10.26 -3.94
CA LEU A 192 -8.15 10.13 -2.66
C LEU A 192 -9.04 9.33 -1.70
N ARG A 193 -8.51 8.26 -1.09
CA ARG A 193 -9.19 7.51 -0.04
C ARG A 193 -8.40 7.61 1.26
N TYR A 194 -9.05 8.10 2.31
CA TYR A 194 -8.50 8.23 3.64
C TYR A 194 -9.00 7.07 4.48
N THR A 195 -8.12 6.16 4.89
CA THR A 195 -8.47 5.09 5.82
C THR A 195 -7.95 5.47 7.21
N PHE A 196 -8.89 5.71 8.12
CA PHE A 196 -8.65 5.96 9.53
C PHE A 196 -8.84 4.68 10.33
N ARG A 197 -7.96 4.44 11.31
CA ARG A 197 -8.02 3.27 12.19
C ARG A 197 -7.93 3.69 13.65
N ARG A 198 -8.65 2.98 14.51
CA ARG A 198 -8.84 3.35 15.92
C ARG A 198 -7.54 3.55 16.69
N ASP A 199 -6.61 2.60 16.57
CA ASP A 199 -5.39 2.53 17.38
C ASP A 199 -4.13 2.88 16.57
N ASP A 200 -4.31 3.45 15.36
CA ASP A 200 -3.23 3.81 14.44
C ASP A 200 -2.99 5.33 14.48
N PRO A 201 -1.78 5.80 14.84
CA PRO A 201 -1.46 7.23 14.80
C PRO A 201 -1.30 7.75 13.37
N CYS A 202 -1.16 6.87 12.38
CA CYS A 202 -1.05 7.20 10.98
C CYS A 202 -2.42 7.20 10.29
N ILE A 203 -2.50 7.93 9.18
CA ILE A 203 -3.59 7.87 8.21
C ILE A 203 -3.01 7.28 6.93
N LYS A 204 -3.69 6.25 6.43
CA LYS A 204 -3.43 5.76 5.08
C LYS A 204 -4.19 6.62 4.07
N LEU A 205 -3.47 7.24 3.15
CA LEU A 205 -3.99 8.01 2.03
C LEU A 205 -3.71 7.25 0.73
N SER A 206 -4.75 6.68 0.12
CA SER A 206 -4.66 6.02 -1.19
C SER A 206 -5.01 7.00 -2.30
N TYR A 207 -4.04 7.39 -3.11
CA TYR A 207 -4.23 8.25 -4.28
C TYR A 207 -4.32 7.39 -5.55
N ALA A 208 -5.42 7.49 -6.27
CA ALA A 208 -5.55 6.93 -7.61
C ALA A 208 -5.75 8.02 -8.66
N PHE A 209 -5.14 7.84 -9.82
CA PHE A 209 -5.44 8.59 -11.04
C PHE A 209 -5.96 7.65 -12.12
N THR A 210 -6.90 8.13 -12.93
CA THR A 210 -7.48 7.38 -14.06
C THR A 210 -7.45 8.26 -15.31
N ASN A 211 -6.95 7.71 -16.41
CA ASN A 211 -7.00 8.40 -17.70
C ASN A 211 -8.35 8.17 -18.39
N ARG A 212 -9.14 9.24 -18.48
CA ARG A 212 -10.43 9.27 -19.18
C ARG A 212 -10.38 10.09 -20.48
N GLU A 213 -9.17 10.32 -21.01
CA GLU A 213 -9.00 11.15 -22.19
C GLU A 213 -9.19 10.33 -23.48
N MET A 214 -9.69 11.00 -24.52
CA MET A 214 -10.05 10.35 -25.79
C MET A 214 -8.90 9.70 -26.58
N PRO A 215 -7.67 10.27 -26.64
CA PRO A 215 -6.60 9.68 -27.43
C PRO A 215 -6.35 8.22 -27.05
N GLU A 216 -6.45 7.32 -28.04
CA GLU A 216 -6.33 5.87 -27.82
C GLU A 216 -4.97 5.47 -27.26
N GLN A 217 -3.91 6.11 -27.74
CA GLN A 217 -2.56 5.90 -27.19
C GLN A 217 -2.42 6.42 -25.76
N GLY A 218 -3.38 7.22 -25.27
CA GLY A 218 -3.36 7.84 -23.96
C GLY A 218 -2.64 9.19 -23.94
N ILE A 219 -2.23 9.61 -22.75
CA ILE A 219 -1.56 10.89 -22.52
C ILE A 219 -0.15 10.68 -21.97
N LYS A 220 0.66 11.73 -22.03
CA LYS A 220 1.94 11.80 -21.32
C LYS A 220 1.91 12.88 -20.26
N ALA A 221 2.50 12.59 -19.11
CA ALA A 221 2.76 13.58 -18.07
C ALA A 221 4.25 13.55 -17.70
N SER A 222 4.81 14.71 -17.38
CA SER A 222 6.21 14.82 -16.94
C SER A 222 6.34 14.62 -15.43
N GLN A 223 5.30 14.97 -14.66
CA GLN A 223 5.29 14.82 -13.20
C GLN A 223 3.87 14.60 -12.65
N ILE A 224 3.76 13.78 -11.59
CA ILE A 224 2.57 13.65 -10.75
C ILE A 224 3.01 13.68 -9.30
N ARG A 225 2.47 14.59 -8.49
CA ARG A 225 2.87 14.75 -7.08
C ARG A 225 1.75 15.21 -6.16
N LEU A 226 1.87 14.87 -4.89
CA LEU A 226 1.10 15.46 -3.80
C LEU A 226 2.01 16.41 -3.02
N ILE A 227 1.49 17.58 -2.67
CA ILE A 227 2.20 18.60 -1.90
C ILE A 227 1.43 18.84 -0.60
N MET A 228 2.12 18.81 0.53
CA MET A 228 1.51 19.02 1.84
C MET A 228 2.37 19.96 2.69
N PRO A 229 2.05 21.26 2.73
CA PRO A 229 2.65 22.19 3.69
C PRO A 229 2.30 21.78 5.13
N THR A 230 3.26 21.94 6.04
CA THR A 230 3.15 21.47 7.43
C THR A 230 3.58 22.55 8.43
N LYS A 231 3.26 22.35 9.71
CA LYS A 231 3.61 23.27 10.80
C LYS A 231 4.84 22.86 11.63
N VAL A 232 5.55 21.77 11.28
CA VAL A 232 6.79 21.40 11.98
C VAL A 232 7.92 22.44 11.83
N GLY A 233 7.77 23.38 10.90
CA GLY A 233 8.64 24.55 10.75
C GLY A 233 9.86 24.30 9.87
N ARG A 234 10.55 25.38 9.49
CA ARG A 234 11.69 25.35 8.55
C ARG A 234 13.01 24.88 9.17
N GLY A 235 13.09 24.85 10.51
CA GLY A 235 14.27 24.40 11.24
C GLY A 235 14.17 22.95 11.72
N SER A 236 13.33 22.14 11.07
CA SER A 236 13.13 20.74 11.42
C SER A 236 14.39 19.91 11.20
N GLU A 237 14.56 18.88 12.02
CA GLU A 237 15.55 17.83 11.82
C GLU A 237 14.88 16.62 11.14
N HIS A 238 15.52 16.09 10.11
CA HIS A 238 15.06 14.90 9.38
C HIS A 238 15.76 13.65 9.91
N LEU A 239 15.01 12.58 10.07
CA LEU A 239 15.43 11.31 10.64
C LEU A 239 15.33 10.22 9.57
N LEU A 240 16.48 9.59 9.28
CA LEU A 240 16.64 8.58 8.22
C LEU A 240 17.46 7.39 8.73
N ARG A 241 17.12 6.16 8.34
CA ARG A 241 18.04 5.02 8.51
C ARG A 241 18.83 4.82 7.23
N GLN A 242 20.14 5.07 7.27
CA GLN A 242 21.04 4.65 6.20
C GLN A 242 21.27 3.15 6.31
N SER A 243 21.07 2.43 5.21
CA SER A 243 21.12 0.97 5.20
C SER A 243 22.54 0.43 5.27
N ASN A 244 23.48 1.12 4.62
CA ASN A 244 24.88 0.68 4.52
C ASN A 244 25.83 1.85 4.81
N THR A 245 26.59 1.75 5.90
CA THR A 245 27.65 2.70 6.28
C THR A 245 28.92 1.96 6.72
N GLY A 246 30.06 2.66 6.65
CA GLY A 246 31.34 2.16 7.16
C GLY A 246 31.95 1.03 6.32
N LEU A 247 33.05 0.45 6.81
CA LEU A 247 33.70 -0.69 6.16
C LEU A 247 32.94 -2.01 6.34
N GLU A 248 32.09 -2.07 7.35
CA GLU A 248 31.37 -3.27 7.77
C GLU A 248 29.95 -3.38 7.20
N TRP A 249 29.47 -2.33 6.50
CA TRP A 249 28.17 -2.33 5.83
C TRP A 249 26.98 -2.52 6.80
N PHE A 250 27.06 -1.89 7.98
CA PHE A 250 25.96 -1.87 8.94
C PHE A 250 25.01 -0.69 8.70
N SER A 251 23.79 -0.80 9.21
CA SER A 251 22.80 0.29 9.15
C SER A 251 23.00 1.26 10.30
N GLU A 252 22.80 2.56 10.05
CA GLU A 252 22.92 3.60 11.08
C GLU A 252 21.77 4.62 10.99
N LEU A 253 21.38 5.14 12.14
CA LEU A 253 20.43 6.26 12.25
C LEU A 253 21.13 7.56 11.90
N ARG A 254 20.53 8.37 11.03
CA ARG A 254 21.05 9.64 10.54
C ARG A 254 20.08 10.76 10.88
N ARG A 255 20.65 11.85 11.40
CA ARG A 255 19.97 13.12 11.69
C ARG A 255 20.49 14.18 10.73
N VAL A 256 19.59 14.83 10.01
CA VAL A 256 19.93 15.73 8.89
C VAL A 256 19.18 17.04 9.06
N LYS A 257 19.87 18.18 9.00
CA LYS A 257 19.23 19.51 9.13
C LYS A 257 18.89 20.13 7.79
N GLU A 258 19.57 19.68 6.76
CA GLU A 258 19.36 20.04 5.37
C GLU A 258 18.07 19.40 4.85
N ASN A 259 17.61 19.89 3.70
CA ASN A 259 16.52 19.26 2.97
C ASN A 259 16.89 17.82 2.61
N VAL A 260 15.90 16.94 2.69
CA VAL A 260 16.05 15.52 2.41
C VAL A 260 15.05 15.11 1.34
N GLU A 261 15.51 14.27 0.42
CA GLU A 261 14.64 13.57 -0.51
C GLU A 261 15.11 12.12 -0.62
N ILE A 262 14.20 11.18 -0.36
CA ILE A 262 14.40 9.75 -0.60
C ILE A 262 13.71 9.36 -1.90
N LEU A 263 14.36 8.50 -2.67
CA LEU A 263 13.94 8.11 -4.01
C LEU A 263 13.87 6.59 -4.09
N ALA A 264 12.81 6.04 -4.69
CA ALA A 264 12.88 4.70 -5.28
C ALA A 264 13.23 4.87 -6.74
N THR A 265 14.44 4.48 -7.13
CA THR A 265 14.99 4.84 -8.43
C THR A 265 14.85 3.72 -9.46
N LYS A 266 14.88 4.09 -10.75
CA LYS A 266 15.36 3.18 -11.80
C LYS A 266 16.80 2.74 -11.46
N ALA A 267 17.34 1.75 -12.18
CA ALA A 267 18.73 1.36 -12.01
C ALA A 267 19.66 2.59 -12.12
N MET A 268 20.51 2.79 -11.12
CA MET A 268 21.35 4.00 -11.05
C MET A 268 22.41 4.06 -12.16
N HIS A 269 22.71 2.92 -12.79
CA HIS A 269 23.67 2.83 -13.90
C HIS A 269 23.23 1.77 -14.90
N GLU A 270 23.44 2.03 -16.19
CA GLU A 270 23.06 1.09 -17.26
C GLU A 270 23.78 -0.25 -17.10
N ALA A 271 25.08 -0.24 -16.79
CA ALA A 271 25.84 -1.46 -16.50
C ALA A 271 25.27 -2.29 -15.33
N ALA A 272 24.66 -1.66 -14.32
CA ALA A 272 24.00 -2.39 -13.23
C ALA A 272 22.69 -3.03 -13.73
N LYS A 273 21.92 -2.31 -14.54
CA LYS A 273 20.73 -2.84 -15.23
C LYS A 273 21.09 -4.02 -16.14
N THR A 274 22.12 -3.88 -16.97
CA THR A 274 22.60 -4.96 -17.85
C THR A 274 23.03 -6.20 -17.07
N ARG A 275 23.67 -6.01 -15.91
CA ARG A 275 24.20 -7.12 -15.10
C ARG A 275 23.14 -7.81 -14.25
N TYR A 276 22.22 -7.05 -13.66
CA TYR A 276 21.31 -7.56 -12.62
C TYR A 276 19.82 -7.45 -12.99
N GLY A 277 19.49 -6.90 -14.15
CA GLY A 277 18.12 -6.73 -14.62
C GLY A 277 17.25 -5.95 -13.63
N ASN A 278 16.01 -6.40 -13.46
CA ASN A 278 15.01 -5.79 -12.58
C ASN A 278 15.47 -5.70 -11.12
N ALA A 279 16.41 -6.53 -10.69
CA ALA A 279 16.92 -6.50 -9.32
C ALA A 279 17.75 -5.23 -9.04
N ALA A 280 18.24 -4.52 -10.06
CA ALA A 280 18.92 -3.23 -9.92
C ALA A 280 17.95 -2.04 -9.79
N GLU A 281 16.65 -2.28 -9.99
CA GLU A 281 15.63 -1.23 -9.97
C GLU A 281 14.88 -1.20 -8.64
N GLY A 282 14.26 -0.05 -8.36
CA GLY A 282 13.51 0.17 -7.13
C GLY A 282 14.37 0.39 -5.88
N LYS A 283 15.67 0.64 -6.03
CA LYS A 283 16.52 0.89 -4.86
C LYS A 283 16.13 2.21 -4.19
N VAL A 284 15.94 2.14 -2.88
CA VAL A 284 15.57 3.30 -2.07
C VAL A 284 16.83 4.01 -1.59
N VAL A 285 17.03 5.24 -2.06
CA VAL A 285 18.27 6.00 -1.86
C VAL A 285 17.98 7.44 -1.48
N VAL A 286 18.86 8.04 -0.69
CA VAL A 286 18.86 9.50 -0.52
C VAL A 286 19.33 10.17 -1.82
N ARG A 287 18.68 11.26 -2.23
CA ARG A 287 19.08 12.03 -3.43
C ARG A 287 20.49 12.58 -3.25
N ASN A 288 20.76 13.27 -2.14
CA ASN A 288 22.03 13.89 -1.85
C ASN A 288 22.82 13.05 -0.82
N LEU A 289 23.92 12.43 -1.25
CA LEU A 289 24.76 11.62 -0.36
C LEU A 289 25.35 12.43 0.80
N ASP A 290 25.57 13.74 0.60
CA ASP A 290 26.12 14.60 1.64
C ASP A 290 25.21 14.68 2.87
N ASN A 291 23.92 14.35 2.75
CA ASN A 291 23.02 14.23 3.89
C ASN A 291 23.49 13.17 4.91
N PHE A 292 24.30 12.19 4.51
CA PHE A 292 24.83 11.17 5.41
C PHE A 292 26.24 11.47 5.93
N ASN A 293 26.87 12.57 5.50
CA ASN A 293 28.24 12.94 5.91
C ASN A 293 29.27 11.81 5.72
N GLU A 294 29.04 10.98 4.71
CA GLU A 294 29.94 9.90 4.31
C GLU A 294 31.25 10.48 3.76
N LYS A 295 32.35 9.75 3.92
CA LYS A 295 33.65 10.12 3.34
C LYS A 295 34.12 9.08 2.32
N PRO A 296 33.62 9.12 1.07
CA PRO A 296 33.92 8.10 0.05
C PRO A 296 35.42 7.79 -0.15
N GLY A 297 36.29 8.80 0.04
CA GLY A 297 37.74 8.64 -0.07
C GLY A 297 38.36 7.68 0.95
N GLU A 298 37.73 7.51 2.12
CA GLU A 298 38.19 6.63 3.19
C GLU A 298 37.81 5.16 2.94
N TYR A 299 36.86 4.87 2.03
CA TYR A 299 36.44 3.50 1.71
C TYR A 299 37.31 2.85 0.62
N PRO A 300 37.47 1.52 0.64
CA PRO A 300 37.97 0.76 -0.52
C PRO A 300 37.13 1.01 -1.77
N TYR A 301 37.76 0.93 -2.95
CA TYR A 301 37.10 1.18 -4.25
C TYR A 301 35.77 0.43 -4.45
N TYR A 302 35.66 -0.81 -3.95
CA TYR A 302 34.48 -1.65 -4.12
C TYR A 302 33.27 -1.25 -3.26
N LEU A 303 33.42 -0.26 -2.37
CA LEU A 303 32.34 0.33 -1.57
C LEU A 303 32.02 1.78 -1.98
N ARG A 304 32.81 2.38 -2.88
CA ARG A 304 32.62 3.77 -3.31
C ARG A 304 31.47 3.90 -4.29
N PRO A 305 30.73 5.03 -4.27
CA PRO A 305 29.82 5.39 -5.35
C PRO A 305 30.50 5.34 -6.72
N GLY A 306 29.79 4.88 -7.74
CA GLY A 306 30.30 4.63 -9.09
C GLY A 306 30.78 3.20 -9.32
N ASN A 307 30.94 2.39 -8.27
CA ASN A 307 31.20 0.96 -8.42
C ASN A 307 29.88 0.21 -8.69
N ILE A 308 29.79 -0.51 -9.81
CA ILE A 308 28.58 -1.23 -10.24
C ILE A 308 28.02 -2.16 -9.14
N ARG A 309 28.88 -2.83 -8.37
CA ARG A 309 28.45 -3.75 -7.30
C ARG A 309 27.98 -3.00 -6.06
N ALA A 310 28.64 -1.91 -5.69
CA ALA A 310 28.21 -1.06 -4.57
C ALA A 310 26.87 -0.39 -4.89
N ASP A 311 26.77 0.19 -6.08
CA ASP A 311 25.62 0.94 -6.56
C ASP A 311 24.44 0.03 -6.88
N TYR A 312 24.65 -1.26 -7.17
CA TYR A 312 23.57 -2.22 -7.38
C TYR A 312 22.52 -2.21 -6.26
N ASN A 313 22.93 -2.02 -5.00
CA ASN A 313 22.02 -1.97 -3.85
C ASN A 313 21.72 -0.55 -3.33
N GLY A 314 22.05 0.49 -4.10
CA GLY A 314 22.01 1.87 -3.60
C GLY A 314 23.31 2.32 -2.91
N GLY A 315 24.24 1.41 -2.62
CA GLY A 315 25.52 1.70 -1.98
C GLY A 315 25.37 2.47 -0.66
N LEU A 316 26.24 3.45 -0.46
CA LEU A 316 26.20 4.37 0.68
C LEU A 316 24.95 5.27 0.69
N ARG A 317 24.26 5.43 -0.45
CA ARG A 317 23.02 6.23 -0.51
C ARG A 317 21.79 5.45 -0.04
N SER A 318 21.90 4.12 0.08
CA SER A 318 20.78 3.25 0.43
C SER A 318 20.20 3.63 1.79
N CYS A 319 18.88 3.72 1.86
CA CYS A 319 18.17 4.09 3.09
C CYS A 319 16.81 3.42 3.17
N TYR A 320 16.20 3.46 4.36
CA TYR A 320 14.87 2.91 4.58
C TYR A 320 13.82 3.87 4.01
N PRO A 321 12.66 3.37 3.53
CA PRO A 321 11.72 4.15 2.71
C PRO A 321 10.81 5.06 3.54
N TYR A 322 11.29 5.65 4.63
CA TYR A 322 10.54 6.61 5.43
C TYR A 322 11.35 7.87 5.67
N ILE A 323 10.65 8.98 5.91
CA ILE A 323 11.22 10.21 6.47
C ILE A 323 10.51 10.52 7.79
N GLY A 324 11.27 10.55 8.88
CA GLY A 324 10.85 11.20 10.12
C GLY A 324 11.23 12.68 10.10
N ILE A 325 10.38 13.54 10.65
CA ILE A 325 10.62 15.00 10.72
C ILE A 325 10.33 15.47 12.14
N ASN A 326 11.33 16.00 12.83
CA ASN A 326 11.18 16.60 14.16
C ASN A 326 11.21 18.12 14.06
N GLY A 327 10.09 18.75 14.40
CA GLY A 327 9.98 20.19 14.60
C GLY A 327 10.20 20.59 16.06
N THR A 328 9.95 21.86 16.39
CA THR A 328 10.12 22.38 17.77
C THR A 328 9.04 21.89 18.74
N GLY A 329 7.85 21.56 18.26
CA GLY A 329 6.71 21.19 19.10
C GLY A 329 5.83 20.07 18.56
N SER A 330 6.29 19.39 17.52
CA SER A 330 5.62 18.25 16.88
C SER A 330 6.60 17.46 16.04
N SER A 331 6.20 16.26 15.65
CA SER A 331 6.92 15.46 14.66
C SER A 331 5.97 14.87 13.62
N LEU A 332 6.54 14.46 12.49
CA LEU A 332 5.85 13.79 11.40
C LEU A 332 6.60 12.51 11.03
N LEU A 333 5.87 11.56 10.46
CA LEU A 333 6.40 10.38 9.80
C LEU A 333 5.67 10.19 8.48
N ALA A 334 6.40 9.85 7.42
CA ALA A 334 5.83 9.68 6.10
C ALA A 334 6.56 8.65 5.24
N TRP A 335 5.80 7.85 4.50
CA TRP A 335 6.32 6.90 3.50
C TRP A 335 5.28 6.50 2.46
N PHE A 336 5.74 5.91 1.36
CA PHE A 336 4.90 5.10 0.47
C PHE A 336 4.93 3.65 0.94
N SER A 337 3.78 2.99 0.98
CA SER A 337 3.80 1.53 1.12
C SER A 337 4.37 0.89 -0.14
N GLU A 338 5.21 -0.14 0.03
CA GLU A 338 5.81 -0.86 -1.09
C GLU A 338 6.55 0.08 -2.07
N MET A 339 7.24 1.10 -1.52
CA MET A 339 7.89 2.18 -2.28
C MET A 339 8.89 1.66 -3.32
N ASP A 340 9.66 0.64 -2.94
CA ASP A 340 10.75 0.06 -3.72
C ASP A 340 10.22 -0.62 -4.99
N VAL A 341 9.19 -1.44 -4.86
CA VAL A 341 8.62 -2.20 -5.98
C VAL A 341 7.71 -1.34 -6.87
N ASN A 342 7.17 -0.23 -6.36
CA ASN A 342 6.34 0.71 -7.14
C ASN A 342 7.13 1.89 -7.76
N PHE A 343 8.45 1.79 -7.87
CA PHE A 343 9.30 2.82 -8.45
C PHE A 343 8.83 3.28 -9.86
N PRO A 344 9.18 4.49 -10.32
CA PRO A 344 9.88 5.54 -9.60
C PRO A 344 8.98 6.22 -8.56
N LYS A 345 9.56 6.62 -7.43
CA LYS A 345 8.88 7.40 -6.37
C LYS A 345 9.85 8.38 -5.72
N GLY A 346 9.32 9.44 -5.11
CA GLY A 346 10.09 10.37 -4.29
C GLY A 346 9.31 10.83 -3.06
N VAL A 347 9.96 10.87 -1.89
CA VAL A 347 9.42 11.55 -0.71
C VAL A 347 10.42 12.62 -0.31
N ALA A 348 9.98 13.87 -0.24
CA ALA A 348 10.85 15.01 0.08
C ALA A 348 10.32 15.81 1.28
N ALA A 349 11.23 16.23 2.14
CA ALA A 349 10.99 17.18 3.21
C ALA A 349 11.87 18.42 2.98
N ASP A 350 11.23 19.53 2.60
CA ASP A 350 11.89 20.79 2.28
C ASP A 350 11.15 21.96 2.93
N ARG A 351 11.81 22.70 3.82
CA ARG A 351 11.32 23.96 4.41
C ARG A 351 9.88 23.87 4.97
N GLY A 352 9.56 22.75 5.61
CA GLY A 352 8.24 22.49 6.20
C GLY A 352 7.17 22.03 5.20
N VAL A 353 7.56 21.66 3.98
CA VAL A 353 6.68 21.03 2.99
C VAL A 353 7.08 19.58 2.82
N LEU A 354 6.11 18.68 2.97
CA LEU A 354 6.23 17.28 2.62
C LEU A 354 5.72 17.09 1.19
N THR A 355 6.49 16.44 0.34
CA THR A 355 6.11 16.10 -1.04
C THR A 355 6.13 14.60 -1.23
N PHE A 356 5.13 14.07 -1.93
CA PHE A 356 5.11 12.72 -2.45
C PHE A 356 5.07 12.76 -3.98
N ASP A 357 6.19 12.48 -4.64
CA ASP A 357 6.24 12.32 -6.08
C ASP A 357 5.77 10.91 -6.45
N ILE A 358 4.54 10.83 -6.95
CA ILE A 358 3.94 9.62 -7.52
C ILE A 358 4.69 9.21 -8.78
N TRP A 359 4.96 10.20 -9.64
CA TRP A 359 5.84 10.11 -10.77
C TRP A 359 6.77 11.32 -10.80
N PRO A 360 8.04 11.18 -10.40
CA PRO A 360 8.98 12.30 -10.32
C PRO A 360 9.45 12.79 -11.70
N ALA A 361 9.69 14.10 -11.85
CA ALA A 361 10.16 14.70 -13.10
C ALA A 361 11.47 14.08 -13.66
N TRP A 362 12.38 13.65 -12.78
CA TRP A 362 13.64 13.02 -13.20
C TRP A 362 13.45 11.63 -13.85
N ALA A 363 12.28 11.02 -13.71
CA ALA A 363 12.00 9.70 -14.26
C ALA A 363 11.72 9.69 -15.77
N GLY A 364 11.60 10.88 -16.38
CA GLY A 364 11.12 11.08 -17.75
C GLY A 364 9.59 11.11 -17.82
N ASP A 365 9.02 11.13 -19.02
CA ASP A 365 7.56 11.16 -19.17
C ASP A 365 6.93 9.81 -18.79
N VAL A 366 5.80 9.87 -18.08
CA VAL A 366 4.92 8.71 -17.89
C VAL A 366 3.91 8.64 -19.03
N GLN A 367 3.79 7.47 -19.66
CA GLN A 367 2.68 7.16 -20.54
C GLN A 367 1.53 6.58 -19.71
N VAL A 368 0.34 7.16 -19.81
CA VAL A 368 -0.88 6.63 -19.18
C VAL A 368 -1.87 6.32 -20.29
N ARG A 369 -2.19 5.05 -20.53
CA ARG A 369 -3.11 4.62 -21.60
C ARG A 369 -4.54 5.01 -21.28
N ARG A 370 -5.40 5.11 -22.30
CA ARG A 370 -6.83 5.37 -22.10
C ARG A 370 -7.44 4.27 -21.22
N GLY A 371 -8.24 4.66 -20.23
CA GLY A 371 -8.86 3.75 -19.27
C GLY A 371 -7.94 3.25 -18.17
N GLN A 372 -6.62 3.43 -18.29
CA GLN A 372 -5.66 2.94 -17.31
C GLN A 372 -5.77 3.72 -16.00
N THR A 373 -5.76 2.98 -14.89
CA THR A 373 -5.74 3.53 -13.53
C THR A 373 -4.48 3.07 -12.80
N LYS A 374 -4.00 3.86 -11.85
CA LYS A 374 -3.05 3.36 -10.85
C LYS A 374 -3.32 3.99 -9.49
N GLU A 375 -3.31 3.14 -8.47
CA GLU A 375 -3.46 3.51 -7.07
C GLU A 375 -2.12 3.40 -6.33
N HIS A 376 -1.88 4.34 -5.40
CA HIS A 376 -0.71 4.40 -4.54
C HIS A 376 -1.10 4.65 -3.09
N ASP A 377 -0.50 3.87 -2.20
CA ASP A 377 -0.73 3.99 -0.76
C ASP A 377 0.39 4.80 -0.10
N ILE A 378 -0.01 5.86 0.59
CA ILE A 378 0.86 6.73 1.38
C ILE A 378 0.43 6.65 2.84
N PHE A 379 1.37 6.63 3.76
CA PHE A 379 1.09 6.78 5.18
C PHE A 379 1.69 8.08 5.70
N ILE A 380 0.91 8.78 6.52
CA ILE A 380 1.30 10.02 7.18
C ILE A 380 0.91 9.91 8.65
N GLY A 381 1.85 10.16 9.55
CA GLY A 381 1.61 10.29 10.99
C GLY A 381 1.98 11.68 11.48
N CYS A 382 1.13 12.27 12.31
CA CYS A 382 1.42 13.54 12.99
C CYS A 382 1.41 13.32 14.51
N PHE A 383 2.39 13.89 15.21
CA PHE A 383 2.57 13.71 16.65
C PHE A 383 2.69 15.06 17.35
N GLY A 384 2.06 15.20 18.51
CA GLY A 384 1.91 16.47 19.24
C GLY A 384 3.16 16.95 19.99
N GLU A 385 4.28 16.26 19.80
CA GLU A 385 5.59 16.53 20.39
C GLU A 385 6.70 15.98 19.47
N PRO A 386 7.94 16.50 19.58
CA PRO A 386 9.09 15.89 18.93
C PRO A 386 9.32 14.48 19.51
N ASN A 387 9.64 13.51 18.66
CA ASN A 387 9.80 12.11 19.07
C ASN A 387 11.22 11.58 18.80
N THR A 388 11.59 10.50 19.48
CA THR A 388 12.84 9.82 19.17
C THR A 388 12.74 9.16 17.79
N HIS A 389 13.90 8.93 17.18
CA HIS A 389 13.95 8.24 15.89
C HIS A 389 13.38 6.84 16.01
N GLU A 390 13.78 6.11 17.04
CA GLU A 390 13.38 4.74 17.32
C GLU A 390 11.85 4.61 17.48
N MET A 391 11.19 5.63 18.05
CA MET A 391 9.74 5.67 18.16
C MET A 391 9.09 5.80 16.79
N LEU A 392 9.50 6.78 15.98
CA LEU A 392 8.94 7.01 14.65
C LEU A 392 9.21 5.83 13.71
N GLU A 393 10.42 5.28 13.74
CA GLU A 393 10.77 4.10 12.97
C GLU A 393 10.00 2.86 13.44
N GLY A 394 9.73 2.75 14.75
CA GLY A 394 8.84 1.73 15.30
C GLY A 394 7.47 1.76 14.65
N VAL A 395 6.87 2.95 14.52
CA VAL A 395 5.57 3.13 13.84
C VAL A 395 5.64 2.69 12.37
N TYR A 396 6.72 3.00 11.66
CA TYR A 396 6.92 2.49 10.28
C TYR A 396 6.91 0.95 10.25
N PHE A 397 7.69 0.31 11.13
CA PHE A 397 7.81 -1.14 11.17
C PHE A 397 6.56 -1.89 11.64
N ASP A 398 5.66 -1.21 12.37
CA ASP A 398 4.35 -1.78 12.72
C ASP A 398 3.43 -1.92 11.48
N HIS A 399 3.75 -1.22 10.38
CA HIS A 399 2.98 -1.27 9.13
C HIS A 399 3.63 -2.16 8.08
N GLU A 400 4.92 -1.94 7.81
CA GLU A 400 5.70 -2.73 6.87
C GLU A 400 7.17 -2.72 7.26
N PHE A 401 7.88 -3.79 6.93
CA PHE A 401 9.32 -3.85 7.05
C PHE A 401 9.95 -4.21 5.71
N LEU A 402 11.15 -3.71 5.49
CA LEU A 402 11.94 -4.06 4.32
C LEU A 402 12.40 -5.52 4.41
N GLY A 403 12.27 -6.27 3.33
CA GLY A 403 12.93 -7.56 3.22
C GLY A 403 14.45 -7.43 3.34
N MET A 404 15.09 -8.38 4.02
CA MET A 404 16.56 -8.42 4.11
C MET A 404 17.18 -8.85 2.78
N GLY A 405 18.13 -8.05 2.28
CA GLY A 405 18.93 -8.37 1.11
C GLY A 405 18.36 -7.87 -0.22
N VAL A 406 19.07 -8.20 -1.30
CA VAL A 406 18.98 -7.50 -2.59
C VAL A 406 17.65 -7.66 -3.36
N ASN A 407 16.85 -8.67 -2.97
CA ASN A 407 15.56 -9.03 -3.57
C ASN A 407 14.40 -8.98 -2.55
N GLY A 408 14.63 -8.46 -1.35
CA GLY A 408 13.58 -8.31 -0.35
C GLY A 408 12.58 -7.24 -0.80
N ASN A 409 11.30 -7.59 -0.88
CA ASN A 409 10.22 -6.63 -1.04
C ASN A 409 9.75 -6.16 0.34
N ALA A 410 9.06 -5.03 0.42
CA ALA A 410 8.30 -4.68 1.61
C ALA A 410 7.33 -5.81 1.98
N ALA A 411 7.18 -6.05 3.28
CA ALA A 411 6.32 -7.10 3.81
C ALA A 411 5.55 -6.62 5.03
N VAL A 412 4.31 -7.12 5.17
CA VAL A 412 3.50 -6.88 6.36
C VAL A 412 3.95 -7.79 7.52
N PRO A 413 3.89 -7.31 8.78
CA PRO A 413 4.40 -8.04 9.93
C PRO A 413 3.55 -9.24 10.33
N ILE A 414 2.24 -9.19 10.12
CA ILE A 414 1.30 -10.24 10.55
C ILE A 414 0.83 -11.08 9.36
N GLU A 415 1.00 -12.40 9.47
CA GLU A 415 0.32 -13.38 8.59
C GLU A 415 -0.99 -13.81 9.22
N VAL A 416 -1.97 -14.13 8.38
CA VAL A 416 -3.21 -14.79 8.79
C VAL A 416 -3.30 -16.13 8.06
N LYS A 417 -3.68 -17.19 8.76
CA LYS A 417 -3.86 -18.54 8.19
C LYS A 417 -5.15 -19.16 8.72
N PHE A 418 -5.73 -20.05 7.92
CA PHE A 418 -6.97 -20.75 8.26
C PHE A 418 -6.74 -22.26 8.27
N ASP A 419 -7.65 -22.99 8.92
CA ASP A 419 -7.74 -24.42 8.73
C ASP A 419 -8.24 -24.72 7.31
N ALA A 420 -7.40 -25.43 6.53
CA ALA A 420 -7.73 -25.81 5.17
C ALA A 420 -8.98 -26.69 5.09
N ALA A 421 -9.23 -27.55 6.09
CA ALA A 421 -10.42 -28.39 6.13
C ALA A 421 -11.69 -27.52 6.26
N TYR A 422 -11.68 -26.56 7.18
CA TYR A 422 -12.79 -25.61 7.33
C TYR A 422 -13.06 -24.83 6.03
N ILE A 423 -12.02 -24.29 5.40
CA ILE A 423 -12.17 -23.54 4.15
C ILE A 423 -12.86 -24.39 3.07
N ARG A 424 -12.53 -25.68 2.97
CA ARG A 424 -13.20 -26.58 2.03
C ARG A 424 -14.69 -26.72 2.33
N GLU A 425 -15.08 -26.79 3.60
CA GLU A 425 -16.50 -26.88 4.00
C GLU A 425 -17.29 -25.61 3.67
N THR A 426 -16.64 -24.45 3.54
CA THR A 426 -17.33 -23.20 3.12
C THR A 426 -17.70 -23.18 1.64
N GLU A 427 -17.15 -24.11 0.85
CA GLU A 427 -17.34 -24.23 -0.60
C GLU A 427 -16.90 -23.03 -1.46
N VAL A 428 -16.43 -21.93 -0.85
CA VAL A 428 -15.92 -20.76 -1.56
C VAL A 428 -14.77 -21.13 -2.49
N PHE A 429 -14.66 -20.43 -3.61
CA PHE A 429 -13.66 -20.71 -4.66
C PHE A 429 -13.62 -22.17 -5.11
N ASP A 430 -14.72 -22.93 -4.99
CA ASP A 430 -14.79 -24.38 -5.25
C ASP A 430 -13.74 -25.21 -4.50
N MET A 431 -13.30 -24.74 -3.33
CA MET A 431 -12.25 -25.42 -2.55
C MET A 431 -12.64 -26.87 -2.18
N HIS A 432 -13.92 -27.17 -2.06
CA HIS A 432 -14.44 -28.53 -1.84
C HIS A 432 -14.14 -29.50 -3.00
N ARG A 433 -14.00 -29.00 -4.24
CA ARG A 433 -13.68 -29.79 -5.45
C ARG A 433 -12.19 -29.82 -5.76
N PHE A 434 -11.44 -28.90 -5.18
CA PHE A 434 -10.00 -28.81 -5.40
C PHE A 434 -9.26 -29.94 -4.67
N LEU A 435 -8.07 -30.33 -5.16
CA LEU A 435 -7.25 -31.38 -4.53
C LEU A 435 -6.83 -30.92 -3.11
N PRO A 436 -6.89 -31.76 -2.06
CA PRO A 436 -6.28 -31.42 -0.77
C PRO A 436 -4.75 -31.36 -0.86
N PHE A 437 -4.09 -30.56 -0.01
CA PHE A 437 -2.64 -30.64 0.14
C PHE A 437 -2.27 -31.88 0.96
N ASP A 438 -1.55 -32.81 0.33
CA ASP A 438 -1.01 -34.00 0.96
C ASP A 438 0.29 -34.37 0.24
N GLU A 439 1.41 -33.90 0.79
CA GLU A 439 2.73 -34.12 0.21
C GLU A 439 3.18 -35.58 0.25
N ALA A 440 2.67 -36.37 1.19
CA ALA A 440 2.99 -37.79 1.30
C ALA A 440 2.29 -38.61 0.21
N ARG A 441 1.02 -38.26 -0.09
CA ARG A 441 0.21 -38.97 -1.07
C ARG A 441 0.39 -38.46 -2.49
N TYR A 442 0.57 -37.16 -2.68
CA TYR A 442 0.59 -36.49 -3.98
C TYR A 442 1.97 -35.92 -4.35
N VAL A 443 3.06 -36.51 -3.85
CA VAL A 443 4.46 -36.04 -4.01
C VAL A 443 4.73 -35.36 -5.37
N ARG A 444 4.49 -36.05 -6.49
CA ARG A 444 4.79 -35.50 -7.84
C ARG A 444 3.93 -34.31 -8.24
N ILE A 445 2.66 -34.30 -7.84
CA ILE A 445 1.76 -33.18 -8.09
C ILE A 445 2.21 -31.99 -7.22
N GLU A 446 2.50 -32.25 -5.94
CA GLU A 446 2.95 -31.20 -5.03
C GLU A 446 4.30 -30.63 -5.41
N GLU A 447 5.26 -31.47 -5.81
CA GLU A 447 6.55 -31.06 -6.37
C GLU A 447 6.36 -30.16 -7.59
N LYS A 448 5.46 -30.53 -8.52
CA LYS A 448 5.19 -29.76 -9.75
C LYS A 448 4.53 -28.42 -9.44
N LEU A 449 3.48 -28.42 -8.60
CA LEU A 449 2.79 -27.19 -8.19
C LEU A 449 3.71 -26.28 -7.37
N ASN A 450 4.58 -26.85 -6.53
CA ASN A 450 5.58 -26.10 -5.77
C ASN A 450 6.70 -25.57 -6.68
N SER A 451 7.07 -26.28 -7.75
CA SER A 451 8.02 -25.77 -8.74
C SER A 451 7.44 -24.64 -9.59
N TYR A 452 6.10 -24.54 -9.69
CA TYR A 452 5.40 -23.42 -10.32
C TYR A 452 5.36 -22.17 -9.43
N THR A 453 5.72 -22.27 -8.13
CA THR A 453 5.89 -21.09 -7.25
C THR A 453 7.21 -20.37 -7.48
N GLY A 454 7.93 -20.68 -8.57
CA GLY A 454 8.98 -19.81 -9.05
C GLY A 454 8.32 -18.46 -9.36
N ASN A 455 8.39 -17.54 -8.40
CA ASN A 455 8.15 -16.12 -8.61
C ASN A 455 8.95 -15.76 -9.86
N ALA A 456 8.30 -15.75 -11.03
CA ALA A 456 8.84 -15.11 -12.21
C ALA A 456 9.30 -13.76 -11.71
N ALA A 457 10.60 -13.48 -11.81
CA ALA A 457 11.29 -12.37 -11.17
C ALA A 457 10.37 -11.14 -11.15
N GLY A 458 9.70 -10.91 -10.00
CA GLY A 458 8.42 -10.20 -9.97
C GLY A 458 8.58 -8.90 -10.68
N SER A 459 7.76 -8.63 -11.70
CA SER A 459 7.86 -7.37 -12.40
C SER A 459 7.75 -6.25 -11.37
N ARG A 460 8.61 -5.25 -11.51
CA ARG A 460 8.70 -4.10 -10.62
C ARG A 460 8.44 -2.87 -11.45
N GLY A 461 7.95 -1.83 -10.79
CA GLY A 461 7.64 -0.56 -11.40
C GLY A 461 6.16 -0.22 -11.24
N MET A 462 5.85 1.07 -11.31
CA MET A 462 4.51 1.61 -11.07
C MET A 462 3.40 0.85 -11.81
N PHE A 463 3.59 0.53 -13.10
CA PHE A 463 2.60 -0.19 -13.90
C PHE A 463 2.86 -1.67 -14.02
N ASP A 464 3.99 -2.21 -13.56
CA ASP A 464 4.30 -3.63 -13.78
C ASP A 464 4.25 -4.44 -12.47
N TYR A 465 4.34 -3.76 -11.31
CA TYR A 465 4.30 -4.42 -10.02
C TYR A 465 2.94 -5.04 -9.73
N GLY A 466 2.98 -6.36 -9.56
CA GLY A 466 1.81 -7.20 -9.40
C GLY A 466 1.54 -8.07 -10.62
N ASP A 467 2.20 -7.87 -11.76
CA ASP A 467 2.05 -8.75 -12.93
C ASP A 467 3.33 -9.49 -13.32
N SER A 468 3.22 -10.35 -14.33
CA SER A 468 4.34 -11.01 -15.01
C SER A 468 4.55 -10.39 -16.40
N VAL A 469 5.53 -9.51 -16.51
CA VAL A 469 5.91 -8.87 -17.79
C VAL A 469 7.15 -9.54 -18.37
N THR A 470 7.12 -9.88 -19.65
CA THR A 470 8.25 -10.51 -20.33
C THR A 470 9.47 -9.57 -20.38
N PRO A 471 10.72 -10.08 -20.35
CA PRO A 471 11.91 -9.23 -20.35
C PRO A 471 12.04 -8.29 -21.55
N ASP A 472 11.50 -8.68 -22.71
CA ASP A 472 11.44 -7.87 -23.93
C ASP A 472 10.23 -6.92 -23.97
N ARG A 473 9.38 -6.94 -22.91
CA ARG A 473 8.12 -6.21 -22.76
C ARG A 473 7.12 -6.46 -23.90
N SER A 474 7.21 -7.59 -24.60
CA SER A 474 6.24 -7.96 -25.63
C SER A 474 4.92 -8.49 -25.06
N SER A 475 4.87 -8.81 -23.76
CA SER A 475 3.62 -9.20 -23.09
C SER A 475 3.68 -8.93 -21.59
N ALA A 476 2.65 -8.28 -21.07
CA ALA A 476 2.15 -8.43 -19.70
C ALA A 476 1.19 -9.63 -19.66
N HIS A 477 0.97 -10.24 -18.50
CA HIS A 477 0.22 -11.49 -18.36
C HIS A 477 -1.26 -11.26 -18.09
N ASN A 478 -1.64 -10.11 -17.51
CA ASN A 478 -3.03 -9.67 -17.37
C ASN A 478 -3.99 -10.74 -16.78
N ASN A 479 -3.55 -11.43 -15.71
CA ASN A 479 -4.33 -12.51 -15.06
C ASN A 479 -4.73 -13.67 -16.00
N GLU A 480 -4.00 -13.91 -17.09
CA GLU A 480 -4.28 -15.02 -18.00
C GLU A 480 -4.28 -16.38 -17.26
N ASN A 481 -5.28 -17.22 -17.53
CA ASN A 481 -5.51 -18.51 -16.86
C ASN A 481 -5.76 -18.38 -15.34
N ASP A 482 -6.41 -17.30 -14.89
CA ASP A 482 -6.85 -17.08 -13.51
C ASP A 482 -5.73 -17.19 -12.48
N ALA A 483 -4.56 -16.63 -12.78
CA ALA A 483 -3.38 -16.72 -11.93
C ALA A 483 -3.63 -16.18 -10.50
N ILE A 484 -4.51 -15.18 -10.34
CA ILE A 484 -4.95 -14.68 -9.03
C ILE A 484 -5.69 -15.76 -8.25
N LEU A 485 -6.71 -16.38 -8.87
CA LEU A 485 -7.52 -17.43 -8.26
C LEU A 485 -6.66 -18.64 -7.89
N TRP A 486 -5.73 -19.03 -8.75
CA TRP A 486 -4.76 -20.08 -8.47
C TRP A 486 -3.95 -19.77 -7.20
N GLY A 487 -3.39 -18.57 -7.08
CA GLY A 487 -2.62 -18.15 -5.91
C GLY A 487 -3.43 -18.15 -4.61
N ILE A 488 -4.68 -17.68 -4.66
CA ILE A 488 -5.60 -17.70 -3.51
C ILE A 488 -5.96 -19.14 -3.10
N ARG A 489 -6.30 -20.01 -4.06
CA ARG A 489 -6.61 -21.43 -3.81
C ARG A 489 -5.41 -22.16 -3.20
N GLU A 490 -4.22 -21.98 -3.75
CA GLU A 490 -3.00 -22.60 -3.20
C GLU A 490 -2.63 -22.04 -1.82
N TYR A 491 -2.88 -20.75 -1.55
CA TYR A 491 -2.76 -20.21 -0.19
C TYR A 491 -3.68 -20.94 0.78
N TYR A 492 -4.97 -21.09 0.48
CA TYR A 492 -5.89 -21.79 1.38
C TYR A 492 -5.55 -23.27 1.54
N ARG A 493 -5.07 -23.91 0.46
CA ARG A 493 -4.72 -25.32 0.45
C ARG A 493 -3.44 -25.61 1.26
N ARG A 494 -2.40 -24.80 1.09
CA ARG A 494 -1.07 -25.01 1.69
C ARG A 494 -0.83 -24.21 2.97
N ARG A 495 -1.65 -23.17 3.23
CA ARG A 495 -1.46 -22.16 4.29
C ARG A 495 -0.15 -21.39 4.14
N ASN A 496 0.30 -21.21 2.90
CA ASN A 496 1.53 -20.46 2.58
C ASN A 496 1.19 -18.99 2.27
N TRP A 497 1.49 -18.11 3.23
CA TRP A 497 1.17 -16.67 3.17
C TRP A 497 1.76 -15.97 1.93
N ASN A 498 2.93 -16.38 1.45
CA ASN A 498 3.58 -15.74 0.30
C ASN A 498 2.75 -15.88 -0.98
N LEU A 499 1.96 -16.95 -1.11
CA LEU A 499 1.03 -17.12 -2.23
C LEU A 499 -0.11 -16.10 -2.18
N LEU A 500 -0.62 -15.80 -0.98
CA LEU A 500 -1.63 -14.76 -0.82
C LEU A 500 -1.05 -13.38 -1.10
N VAL A 501 0.16 -13.07 -0.60
CA VAL A 501 0.83 -11.80 -0.88
C VAL A 501 0.98 -11.58 -2.39
N GLY A 502 1.48 -12.58 -3.11
CA GLY A 502 1.60 -12.51 -4.58
C GLY A 502 0.25 -12.36 -5.28
N ALA A 503 -0.77 -13.12 -4.85
CA ALA A 503 -2.11 -13.02 -5.43
C ALA A 503 -2.79 -11.68 -5.14
N LEU A 504 -2.58 -11.07 -3.97
CA LEU A 504 -3.10 -9.75 -3.64
C LEU A 504 -2.41 -8.64 -4.44
N ALA A 505 -1.09 -8.75 -4.66
CA ALA A 505 -0.38 -7.84 -5.55
C ALA A 505 -0.93 -7.93 -6.99
N LYS A 506 -1.14 -9.16 -7.50
CA LYS A 506 -1.80 -9.41 -8.80
C LYS A 506 -3.20 -8.84 -8.87
N ALA A 507 -4.04 -9.08 -7.86
CA ALA A 507 -5.39 -8.56 -7.82
C ALA A 507 -5.45 -7.03 -7.80
N ARG A 508 -4.56 -6.37 -7.04
CA ARG A 508 -4.45 -4.91 -7.04
C ARG A 508 -3.94 -4.36 -8.36
N HIS A 509 -2.98 -5.02 -8.99
CA HIS A 509 -2.50 -4.64 -10.32
C HIS A 509 -3.63 -4.76 -11.33
N ASN A 510 -4.25 -5.93 -11.41
CA ASN A 510 -5.30 -6.23 -12.37
C ASN A 510 -6.52 -5.32 -12.22
N ALA A 511 -6.96 -5.03 -10.99
CA ALA A 511 -8.10 -4.14 -10.73
C ALA A 511 -7.84 -2.65 -11.07
N HIS A 512 -6.59 -2.23 -11.21
CA HIS A 512 -6.26 -0.82 -11.48
C HIS A 512 -5.62 -0.63 -12.86
N VAL A 513 -4.61 -1.43 -13.19
CA VAL A 513 -3.76 -1.26 -14.37
C VAL A 513 -4.34 -1.99 -15.58
N ASP A 514 -4.75 -3.24 -15.42
CA ASP A 514 -5.30 -4.04 -16.54
C ASP A 514 -6.78 -3.73 -16.78
N PHE A 515 -7.51 -3.29 -15.76
CA PHE A 515 -8.90 -2.92 -15.89
C PHE A 515 -9.07 -1.63 -16.71
N ILE A 516 -9.82 -1.72 -17.80
CA ILE A 516 -10.11 -0.58 -18.68
C ILE A 516 -11.26 0.22 -18.07
N ALA A 517 -10.92 1.18 -17.21
CA ALA A 517 -11.90 1.99 -16.48
C ALA A 517 -12.69 2.99 -17.35
N PHE A 518 -12.26 3.21 -18.59
CA PHE A 518 -12.91 4.06 -19.56
C PHE A 518 -12.47 3.71 -20.99
N ASP A 519 -13.43 3.54 -21.90
CA ASP A 519 -13.21 3.47 -23.34
C ASP A 519 -14.51 3.91 -24.06
N PRO A 520 -14.46 4.65 -25.18
CA PRO A 520 -15.67 4.96 -25.96
C PRO A 520 -16.33 3.71 -26.58
N ASP A 521 -15.61 2.59 -26.70
CA ASP A 521 -16.18 1.30 -27.11
C ASP A 521 -16.78 0.57 -25.88
N PRO A 522 -18.11 0.37 -25.82
CA PRO A 522 -18.75 -0.33 -24.72
C PRO A 522 -18.36 -1.83 -24.62
N LEU A 523 -17.72 -2.40 -25.65
CA LEU A 523 -17.15 -3.74 -25.58
C LEU A 523 -15.80 -3.79 -24.86
N ARG A 524 -15.17 -2.63 -24.64
CA ARG A 524 -13.88 -2.48 -23.95
C ARG A 524 -14.04 -1.85 -22.56
N GLU A 525 -14.93 -0.88 -22.43
CA GLU A 525 -15.15 -0.22 -21.13
C GLU A 525 -15.60 -1.23 -20.06
N GLY A 526 -14.94 -1.20 -18.91
CA GLY A 526 -15.23 -2.09 -17.80
C GLY A 526 -14.75 -3.53 -17.99
N THR A 527 -13.88 -3.78 -18.97
CA THR A 527 -13.29 -5.11 -19.23
C THR A 527 -11.82 -5.19 -18.83
N MET A 528 -11.30 -6.41 -18.83
CA MET A 528 -9.87 -6.71 -18.70
C MET A 528 -9.37 -7.29 -20.04
N PRO A 529 -8.36 -6.69 -20.68
CA PRO A 529 -7.84 -7.17 -21.93
C PRO A 529 -6.89 -8.34 -21.71
N ALA A 530 -6.74 -9.14 -22.75
CA ALA A 530 -5.76 -10.21 -22.81
C ALA A 530 -4.32 -9.70 -22.68
N HIS A 531 -3.43 -10.65 -22.36
CA HIS A 531 -1.98 -10.46 -22.29
C HIS A 531 -1.44 -9.59 -23.45
N CYS A 532 -0.80 -8.47 -23.13
CA CYS A 532 -0.40 -7.45 -24.10
C CYS A 532 0.76 -6.57 -23.58
N PRO A 533 1.57 -5.92 -24.44
CA PRO A 533 2.74 -5.15 -24.01
C PRO A 533 2.47 -4.02 -22.98
N GLU A 534 1.31 -3.37 -23.07
CA GLU A 534 1.02 -2.12 -22.36
C GLU A 534 -0.13 -2.24 -21.37
N HIS A 535 -0.40 -3.46 -20.90
CA HIS A 535 -1.44 -3.85 -19.93
C HIS A 535 -2.89 -3.60 -20.38
N THR A 536 -3.14 -2.64 -21.28
CA THR A 536 -4.48 -2.18 -21.67
C THR A 536 -4.76 -2.23 -23.17
N ASP A 537 -3.75 -2.50 -24.00
CA ASP A 537 -3.82 -2.47 -25.46
C ASP A 537 -4.20 -3.80 -26.12
N GLY A 538 -4.50 -4.82 -25.31
CA GLY A 538 -4.98 -6.12 -25.76
C GLY A 538 -6.45 -6.16 -26.17
N ALA A 539 -6.86 -7.28 -26.76
CA ALA A 539 -8.25 -7.59 -27.06
C ALA A 539 -9.01 -7.96 -25.78
N ALA A 540 -10.27 -7.53 -25.65
CA ALA A 540 -11.13 -7.87 -24.52
C ALA A 540 -11.95 -9.14 -24.80
N TYR A 541 -11.79 -10.17 -23.96
CA TYR A 541 -12.61 -11.39 -23.99
C TYR A 541 -12.61 -12.09 -22.62
N PRO A 542 -13.62 -12.96 -22.31
CA PRO A 542 -13.97 -13.35 -20.94
C PRO A 542 -13.00 -14.24 -20.14
N SER A 543 -11.74 -14.42 -20.55
CA SER A 543 -10.80 -15.35 -19.91
C SER A 543 -9.79 -14.70 -18.94
N HIS A 544 -9.96 -13.40 -18.63
CA HIS A 544 -8.99 -12.61 -17.87
C HIS A 544 -9.62 -11.84 -16.69
N MET A 545 -10.90 -12.12 -16.36
CA MET A 545 -11.70 -11.40 -15.34
C MET A 545 -11.45 -11.84 -13.90
#